data_AF-A0A0J9VT08-F1
#
_entry.id   AF-A0A0J9VT08-F1
#
_cell.length_a   1.000
_cell.length_b   1.000
_cell.length_c   1.000
_cell.angle_alpha   90.00
_cell.angle_beta   90.00
_cell.angle_gamma   90.00
#
_symmetry.space_group_name_H-M   'P 1'
#
loop_
_entity.id
_entity.type
_entity.pdbx_description
1 polymer ?
#
loop_
_entity_poly.entity_id
_entity_poly.type
_entity_poly.pdbx_seq_one_letter_code
_entity_poly.pdbx_strand_id
1 'polypeptide(L)'
;MALIKSSCVKDNLIAGLQRRLTHDDLDESCYTYRGLPLEDIFLIDENEYKYHLPLLRAILERFNATNQFAIIRPHRHIPVQPGSHMVWNFGKHKQLRYYYGKTATNRGTHLDQLCGRKFVVVGGKLVPVEYCLSPLPDLCEVGLALYDTFTGYVTKHHLESIFGLEYIITGLSKKKWAEHVFPDYGYMILVDLQMKPRR
;
A
#
# COMPACT_ATOMS: atom_id res chain seq x y z
N MET A 1 9.87 -42.98 6.38
CA MET A 1 9.23 -41.74 6.86
C MET A 1 9.59 -40.60 5.92
N ALA A 2 8.69 -40.25 5.00
CA ALA A 2 8.92 -39.15 4.07
C ALA A 2 8.47 -37.84 4.72
N LEU A 3 9.41 -36.90 4.84
CA LEU A 3 9.14 -35.51 5.21
C LEU A 3 8.23 -34.90 4.15
N ILE A 4 6.99 -34.62 4.51
CA ILE A 4 6.09 -33.77 3.73
C ILE A 4 6.73 -32.39 3.68
N LYS A 5 7.35 -32.05 2.55
CA LYS A 5 7.77 -30.68 2.26
C LYS A 5 6.51 -29.80 2.26
N SER A 6 6.38 -29.00 3.31
CA SER A 6 5.44 -27.88 3.40
C SER A 6 5.81 -26.81 2.36
N SER A 7 5.55 -27.08 1.08
CA SER A 7 5.76 -26.12 -0.01
C SER A 7 4.53 -25.25 -0.29
N CYS A 8 3.37 -25.54 0.31
CA CYS A 8 2.12 -24.83 0.00
C CYS A 8 1.97 -23.48 0.72
N VAL A 9 2.70 -23.24 1.82
CA VAL A 9 2.48 -22.03 2.66
C VAL A 9 3.19 -20.78 2.14
N LYS A 10 4.24 -20.92 1.31
CA LYS A 10 5.06 -19.76 0.89
C LYS A 10 4.46 -18.95 -0.26
N ASP A 11 3.63 -19.56 -1.11
CA ASP A 11 3.11 -18.93 -2.34
C ASP A 11 1.94 -17.95 -2.11
N ASN A 12 1.44 -17.91 -0.86
CA ASN A 12 0.35 -17.03 -0.44
C ASN A 12 0.81 -15.88 0.48
N LEU A 13 2.11 -15.82 0.83
CA LEU A 13 2.62 -14.74 1.67
C LEU A 13 2.76 -13.45 0.85
N ILE A 14 2.19 -12.37 1.36
CA ILE A 14 2.19 -11.07 0.71
C ILE A 14 3.59 -10.45 0.77
N ALA A 15 4.11 -10.08 -0.40
CA ALA A 15 5.42 -9.46 -0.55
C ALA A 15 5.47 -8.09 0.14
N GLY A 16 6.53 -7.82 0.89
CA GLY A 16 6.68 -6.55 1.63
C GLY A 16 5.75 -6.43 2.84
N LEU A 17 4.98 -7.47 3.18
CA LEU A 17 4.09 -7.47 4.32
C LEU A 17 4.35 -8.67 5.25
N GLN A 18 4.24 -9.89 4.72
CA GLN A 18 4.46 -11.13 5.48
C GLN A 18 5.78 -11.82 5.11
N ARG A 19 6.30 -11.53 3.92
CA ARG A 19 7.62 -11.99 3.46
C ARG A 19 8.43 -10.82 2.93
N ARG A 20 9.75 -11.00 2.89
CA ARG A 20 10.67 -10.06 2.25
C ARG A 20 10.39 -9.95 0.75
N LEU A 21 10.69 -8.77 0.21
CA LEU A 21 10.64 -8.50 -1.22
C LEU A 21 11.81 -9.17 -1.93
N THR A 22 11.57 -9.47 -3.19
CA THR A 22 12.53 -9.84 -4.22
C THR A 22 12.56 -8.75 -5.29
N HIS A 23 13.53 -8.79 -6.21
CA HIS A 23 13.52 -7.87 -7.34
C HIS A 23 12.34 -8.13 -8.30
N ASP A 24 11.89 -9.39 -8.41
CA ASP A 24 10.73 -9.75 -9.24
C ASP A 24 9.45 -9.10 -8.70
N ASP A 25 9.30 -9.01 -7.37
CA ASP A 25 8.19 -8.27 -6.75
C ASP A 25 8.20 -6.79 -7.13
N LEU A 26 9.38 -6.15 -7.24
CA LEU A 26 9.50 -4.76 -7.68
C LEU A 26 9.19 -4.59 -9.17
N ASP A 27 9.56 -5.58 -10.00
CA ASP A 27 9.28 -5.55 -11.43
C ASP A 27 7.77 -5.75 -11.69
N GLU A 28 7.12 -6.68 -10.99
CA GLU A 28 5.66 -6.86 -11.00
C GLU A 28 4.93 -5.62 -10.48
N SER A 29 5.44 -5.02 -9.40
CA SER A 29 4.91 -3.78 -8.83
C SER A 29 4.97 -2.62 -9.82
N CYS A 30 6.10 -2.44 -10.52
CA CYS A 30 6.26 -1.42 -11.55
C CYS A 30 5.25 -1.60 -12.68
N TYR A 31 5.10 -2.84 -13.17
CA TYR A 31 4.11 -3.17 -14.21
C TYR A 31 2.69 -2.85 -13.74
N THR A 32 2.32 -3.31 -12.55
CA THR A 32 0.99 -3.13 -11.97
C THR A 32 0.66 -1.66 -11.71
N TYR A 33 1.56 -0.93 -11.06
CA TYR A 33 1.39 0.50 -10.77
C TYR A 33 1.22 1.33 -12.04
N ARG A 34 1.92 0.98 -13.13
CA ARG A 34 1.79 1.65 -14.43
C ARG A 34 0.44 1.39 -15.12
N GLY A 35 -0.27 0.34 -14.74
CA GLY A 35 -1.65 0.07 -15.18
C GLY A 35 -2.72 0.83 -14.41
N LEU A 36 -2.39 1.44 -13.26
CA LEU A 36 -3.36 2.16 -12.43
C LEU A 36 -3.80 3.49 -13.07
N PRO A 37 -5.05 3.93 -12.84
CA PRO A 37 -5.50 5.24 -13.27
C PRO A 37 -4.74 6.34 -12.55
N LEU A 38 -4.58 7.48 -13.22
CA LEU A 38 -4.15 8.71 -12.55
C LEU A 38 -5.29 9.24 -11.68
N GLU A 39 -4.94 9.91 -10.59
CA GLU A 39 -5.89 10.44 -9.60
C GLU A 39 -6.90 11.45 -10.19
N ASP A 40 -6.58 12.10 -11.29
CA ASP A 40 -7.44 13.06 -11.99
C ASP A 40 -8.43 12.41 -12.98
N ILE A 41 -8.28 11.12 -13.29
CA ILE A 41 -9.11 10.38 -14.27
C ILE A 41 -10.00 9.34 -13.57
N PHE A 42 -10.53 9.67 -12.39
CA PHE A 42 -11.45 8.77 -11.68
C PHE A 42 -12.84 8.74 -12.32
N LEU A 43 -13.07 7.76 -13.20
CA LEU A 43 -14.41 7.30 -13.58
C LEU A 43 -14.83 6.18 -12.62
N ILE A 44 -15.23 6.56 -11.40
CA ILE A 44 -15.69 5.60 -10.39
C ILE A 44 -17.21 5.49 -10.43
N ASP A 45 -17.71 4.26 -10.34
CA ASP A 45 -19.09 4.03 -9.94
C ASP A 45 -19.23 4.31 -8.44
N GLU A 46 -19.62 5.53 -8.11
CA GLU A 46 -19.80 5.98 -6.73
C GLU A 46 -20.88 5.18 -5.98
N ASN A 47 -21.80 4.50 -6.68
CA ASN A 47 -22.81 3.65 -6.04
C ASN A 47 -22.16 2.35 -5.56
N GLU A 48 -21.37 1.69 -6.42
CA GLU A 48 -20.59 0.50 -6.05
C GLU A 48 -19.65 0.78 -4.88
N TYR A 49 -18.95 1.93 -4.93
CA TYR A 49 -18.05 2.34 -3.85
C TYR A 49 -18.81 2.51 -2.52
N LYS A 50 -19.92 3.24 -2.52
CA LYS A 50 -20.72 3.48 -1.30
C LYS A 50 -21.36 2.21 -0.75
N TYR A 51 -21.75 1.28 -1.63
CA TYR A 51 -22.36 0.02 -1.23
C TYR A 51 -21.35 -0.93 -0.57
N HIS A 52 -20.18 -1.11 -1.18
CA HIS A 52 -19.21 -2.12 -0.73
C HIS A 52 -18.24 -1.62 0.36
N LEU A 53 -17.97 -0.32 0.45
CA LEU A 53 -17.02 0.22 1.44
C LEU A 53 -17.37 -0.16 2.89
N PRO A 54 -18.63 -0.04 3.38
CA PRO A 54 -18.98 -0.46 4.74
C PRO A 54 -18.73 -1.95 4.99
N LEU A 55 -18.96 -2.80 3.98
CA LEU A 55 -18.77 -4.25 4.08
C LEU A 55 -17.28 -4.62 4.16
N LEU A 56 -16.44 -3.95 3.36
CA LEU A 56 -14.98 -4.09 3.43
C LEU A 56 -14.42 -3.59 4.77
N ARG A 57 -14.97 -2.50 5.32
CA ARG A 57 -14.62 -2.02 6.67
C ARG A 57 -14.97 -3.04 7.75
N ALA A 58 -16.15 -3.66 7.67
CA ALA A 58 -16.55 -4.71 8.59
C ALA A 58 -15.61 -5.94 8.53
N ILE A 59 -15.02 -6.25 7.36
CA ILE A 59 -13.96 -7.26 7.24
C ILE A 59 -12.73 -6.83 8.05
N LEU A 60 -12.25 -5.58 7.92
CA LEU A 60 -11.11 -5.10 8.71
C LEU A 60 -11.39 -5.16 10.21
N GLU A 61 -12.59 -4.77 10.64
CA GLU A 61 -13.01 -4.81 12.05
C GLU A 61 -13.01 -6.24 12.60
N ARG A 62 -13.58 -7.19 11.84
CA ARG A 62 -13.64 -8.61 12.21
C ARG A 62 -12.27 -9.23 12.47
N PHE A 63 -11.23 -8.75 11.78
CA PHE A 63 -9.86 -9.26 11.90
C PHE A 63 -8.92 -8.33 12.67
N ASN A 64 -9.46 -7.38 13.44
CA ASN A 64 -8.70 -6.44 14.27
C ASN A 64 -7.66 -5.62 13.48
N ALA A 65 -7.99 -5.28 12.24
CA ALA A 65 -7.06 -4.69 11.28
C ALA A 65 -7.24 -3.18 11.08
N THR A 66 -8.27 -2.56 11.66
CA THR A 66 -8.65 -1.15 11.41
C THR A 66 -7.60 -0.12 11.84
N ASN A 67 -6.72 -0.47 12.78
CA ASN A 67 -5.62 0.39 13.21
C ASN A 67 -4.36 0.24 12.33
N GLN A 68 -4.29 -0.82 11.53
CA GLN A 68 -3.12 -1.17 10.73
C GLN A 68 -3.37 -1.06 9.22
N PHE A 69 -4.63 -1.13 8.80
CA PHE A 69 -4.99 -1.08 7.39
C PHE A 69 -6.16 -0.13 7.12
N ALA A 70 -6.10 0.52 5.97
CA ALA A 70 -7.15 1.33 5.41
C ALA A 70 -7.62 0.75 4.07
N ILE A 71 -8.88 0.97 3.75
CA ILE A 71 -9.42 0.70 2.40
C ILE A 71 -9.11 1.91 1.53
N ILE A 72 -8.45 1.68 0.40
CA ILE A 72 -8.07 2.74 -0.54
C ILE A 72 -8.66 2.52 -1.90
N ARG A 73 -8.71 3.59 -2.69
CA ARG A 73 -8.97 3.53 -4.13
C ARG A 73 -7.63 3.27 -4.83
N PRO A 74 -7.48 2.23 -5.67
CA PRO A 74 -6.28 2.02 -6.46
C PRO A 74 -6.07 3.17 -7.46
N HIS A 75 -4.93 3.84 -7.39
CA HIS A 75 -4.52 4.89 -8.33
C HIS A 75 -3.04 5.14 -8.22
N ARG A 76 -2.48 5.86 -9.18
CA ARG A 76 -1.13 6.42 -9.13
C ARG A 76 -1.20 7.95 -9.04
N HIS A 77 -0.37 8.52 -8.18
CA HIS A 77 -0.22 9.97 -8.09
C HIS A 77 0.81 10.51 -9.10
N ILE A 78 1.84 9.71 -9.41
CA ILE A 78 2.93 10.10 -10.31
C ILE A 78 3.26 8.93 -11.24
N PRO A 79 3.45 9.14 -12.55
CA PRO A 79 3.97 8.11 -13.45
C PRO A 79 5.36 7.62 -13.02
N VAL A 80 5.58 6.30 -13.05
CA VAL A 80 6.91 5.70 -12.82
C VAL A 80 7.49 5.17 -14.13
N GLN A 81 8.79 5.32 -14.30
CA GLN A 81 9.53 4.75 -15.42
C GLN A 81 9.64 3.22 -15.28
N PRO A 82 9.78 2.47 -16.40
CA PRO A 82 10.09 1.05 -16.34
C PRO A 82 11.31 0.77 -15.45
N GLY A 83 11.23 -0.27 -14.61
CA GLY A 83 12.32 -0.64 -13.70
C GLY A 83 12.47 0.29 -12.48
N SER A 84 11.42 1.06 -12.16
CA SER A 84 11.36 1.92 -10.98
C SER A 84 10.07 1.71 -10.18
N HIS A 85 10.10 2.03 -8.89
CA HIS A 85 8.98 1.95 -7.96
C HIS A 85 8.84 3.23 -7.14
N MET A 86 7.67 3.44 -6.55
CA MET A 86 7.43 4.50 -5.57
C MET A 86 7.81 4.04 -4.18
N VAL A 87 8.67 4.81 -3.51
CA VAL A 87 9.07 4.57 -2.12
C VAL A 87 8.85 5.83 -1.29
N TRP A 88 8.26 5.63 -0.12
CA TRP A 88 7.93 6.67 0.81
C TRP A 88 8.81 6.62 2.07
N ASN A 89 9.11 7.79 2.63
CA ASN A 89 9.98 7.91 3.79
C ASN A 89 9.60 9.08 4.68
N PHE A 90 10.01 9.00 5.94
CA PHE A 90 9.94 10.11 6.87
C PHE A 90 11.11 11.08 6.67
N GLY A 91 10.79 12.36 6.64
CA GLY A 91 11.74 13.45 6.67
C GLY A 91 11.56 14.31 7.90
N LYS A 92 12.67 14.90 8.36
CA LYS A 92 12.66 15.91 9.41
C LYS A 92 13.52 17.09 8.97
N HIS A 93 12.94 18.28 8.98
CA HIS A 93 13.67 19.52 8.76
C HIS A 93 13.32 20.51 9.86
N LYS A 94 14.30 20.87 10.71
CA LYS A 94 14.07 21.66 11.93
C LYS A 94 12.98 20.99 12.79
N GLN A 95 11.84 21.68 12.99
CA GLN A 95 10.68 21.18 13.75
C GLN A 95 9.59 20.57 12.85
N LEU A 96 9.74 20.65 11.53
CA LEU A 96 8.82 20.07 10.57
C LEU A 96 9.10 18.57 10.42
N ARG A 97 8.06 17.78 10.63
CA ARG A 97 8.01 16.37 10.22
C ARG A 97 7.18 16.31 8.96
N TYR A 98 7.71 15.67 7.93
CA TYR A 98 7.01 15.46 6.68
C TYR A 98 7.19 14.01 6.25
N TYR A 99 6.24 13.55 5.45
CA TYR A 99 6.32 12.26 4.80
C TYR A 99 6.50 12.52 3.31
N TYR A 100 7.37 11.80 2.63
CA TYR A 100 7.64 12.08 1.23
C TYR A 100 7.78 10.81 0.42
N GLY A 101 7.20 10.82 -0.77
CA GLY A 101 7.29 9.78 -1.78
C GLY A 101 8.30 10.17 -2.84
N LYS A 102 9.12 9.23 -3.30
CA LYS A 102 9.99 9.43 -4.46
C LYS A 102 10.04 8.17 -5.31
N THR A 103 10.35 8.35 -6.58
CA THR A 103 10.75 7.21 -7.42
C THR A 103 12.14 6.71 -7.03
N ALA A 104 12.32 5.38 -7.08
CA ALA A 104 13.61 4.71 -6.90
C ALA A 104 13.75 3.58 -7.93
N THR A 105 14.99 3.27 -8.33
CA THR A 105 15.26 2.18 -9.27
C THR A 105 15.07 0.83 -8.58
N ASN A 106 14.51 -0.15 -9.29
CA ASN A 106 14.34 -1.52 -8.76
C ASN A 106 15.69 -2.18 -8.46
N ARG A 107 16.69 -1.90 -9.31
CA ARG A 107 18.07 -2.35 -9.13
C ARG A 107 18.79 -1.40 -8.18
N GLY A 108 19.57 -1.96 -7.26
CA GLY A 108 20.33 -1.20 -6.25
C GLY A 108 19.55 -0.84 -4.98
N THR A 109 18.26 -1.15 -4.90
CA THR A 109 17.47 -0.96 -3.68
C THR A 109 17.74 -2.05 -2.65
N HIS A 110 17.90 -1.62 -1.39
CA HIS A 110 17.99 -2.50 -0.24
C HIS A 110 16.60 -3.05 0.12
N LEU A 111 16.28 -4.24 -0.41
CA LEU A 111 14.97 -4.88 -0.29
C LEU A 111 14.55 -5.18 1.17
N ASP A 112 15.52 -5.34 2.07
CA ASP A 112 15.31 -5.57 3.50
C ASP A 112 14.84 -4.31 4.25
N GLN A 113 14.96 -3.14 3.64
CA GLN A 113 14.52 -1.85 4.18
C GLN A 113 13.16 -1.41 3.64
N LEU A 114 12.51 -2.24 2.83
CA LEU A 114 11.23 -1.94 2.22
C LEU A 114 10.11 -2.80 2.81
N CYS A 115 9.02 -2.13 3.17
CA CYS A 115 7.73 -2.77 3.37
C CYS A 115 6.71 -2.22 2.35
N GLY A 116 5.73 -3.04 1.99
CA GLY A 116 4.63 -2.64 1.13
C GLY A 116 3.71 -1.68 1.88
N ARG A 117 3.27 -0.63 1.19
CA ARG A 117 2.39 0.41 1.70
C ARG A 117 1.00 0.29 1.10
N LYS A 118 0.92 0.39 -0.23
CA LYS A 118 -0.32 0.35 -0.99
C LYS A 118 -0.37 -0.97 -1.74
N PHE A 119 -1.47 -1.67 -1.62
CA PHE A 119 -1.69 -2.98 -2.21
C PHE A 119 -2.95 -2.98 -3.06
N VAL A 120 -2.89 -3.64 -4.21
CA VAL A 120 -4.01 -3.82 -5.12
C VAL A 120 -4.26 -5.30 -5.34
N VAL A 121 -5.50 -5.65 -5.69
CA VAL A 121 -5.87 -7.05 -5.95
C VAL A 121 -5.62 -7.38 -7.42
N VAL A 122 -4.73 -8.33 -7.69
CA VAL A 122 -4.42 -8.84 -9.03
C VAL A 122 -4.50 -10.36 -9.00
N GLY A 123 -5.36 -10.94 -9.84
CA GLY A 123 -5.52 -12.40 -9.90
C GLY A 123 -5.85 -13.03 -8.54
N GLY A 124 -6.63 -12.34 -7.71
CA GLY A 124 -6.99 -12.80 -6.35
C GLY A 124 -5.89 -12.66 -5.30
N LYS A 125 -4.75 -12.00 -5.60
CA LYS A 125 -3.64 -11.77 -4.67
C LYS A 125 -3.43 -10.28 -4.40
N LEU A 126 -2.93 -9.95 -3.21
CA LEU A 126 -2.49 -8.58 -2.91
C LEU A 126 -1.07 -8.36 -3.45
N VAL A 127 -0.93 -7.40 -4.35
CA VAL A 127 0.34 -6.98 -4.95
C VAL A 127 0.70 -5.59 -4.43
N PRO A 128 1.88 -5.38 -3.82
CA PRO A 128 2.32 -4.05 -3.42
C PRO A 128 2.65 -3.18 -4.63
N VAL A 129 2.17 -1.95 -4.65
CA VAL A 129 2.40 -0.97 -5.73
C VAL A 129 3.09 0.30 -5.26
N GLU A 130 3.14 0.52 -3.94
CA GLU A 130 3.96 1.55 -3.30
C GLU A 130 4.59 0.99 -2.03
N TYR A 131 5.73 1.53 -1.65
CA TYR A 131 6.54 1.02 -0.53
C TYR A 131 6.84 2.10 0.49
N CYS A 132 7.20 1.69 1.71
CA CYS A 132 7.79 2.54 2.73
C CYS A 132 9.21 2.07 3.05
N LEU A 133 10.11 3.02 3.33
CA LEU A 133 11.38 2.73 3.98
C LEU A 133 11.14 2.44 5.47
N SER A 134 10.94 1.16 5.77
CA SER A 134 10.65 0.63 7.10
C SER A 134 10.91 -0.88 7.11
N PRO A 135 11.28 -1.48 8.25
CA PRO A 135 11.17 -2.93 8.41
C PRO A 135 9.73 -3.40 8.16
N LEU A 136 9.57 -4.71 7.97
CA LEU A 136 8.26 -5.37 7.90
C LEU A 136 7.44 -5.02 9.15
N PRO A 137 6.14 -4.75 8.99
CA PRO A 137 5.29 -4.38 10.12
C PRO A 137 5.05 -5.58 11.04
N ASP A 138 4.83 -5.27 12.32
CA ASP A 138 4.31 -6.26 13.27
C ASP A 138 2.81 -6.43 13.06
N LEU A 139 2.42 -7.62 12.62
CA LEU A 139 1.04 -7.99 12.29
C LEU A 139 0.46 -9.01 13.26
N CYS A 140 1.08 -9.22 14.44
CA CYS A 140 0.67 -10.26 15.38
C CYS A 140 -0.80 -10.14 15.83
N GLU A 141 -1.34 -8.93 15.86
CA GLU A 141 -2.73 -8.66 16.26
C GLU A 141 -3.74 -8.80 15.12
N VAL A 142 -3.28 -8.97 13.88
CA VAL A 142 -4.14 -9.06 12.69
C VAL A 142 -4.50 -10.51 12.44
N GLY A 143 -5.80 -10.79 12.28
CA GLY A 143 -6.27 -12.14 12.01
C GLY A 143 -5.71 -12.71 10.70
N LEU A 144 -5.17 -13.93 10.75
CA LEU A 144 -4.47 -14.59 9.64
C LEU A 144 -5.30 -14.71 8.36
N ALA A 145 -6.63 -14.84 8.48
CA ALA A 145 -7.55 -14.99 7.35
C ALA A 145 -8.01 -13.66 6.74
N LEU A 146 -7.51 -12.51 7.21
CA LEU A 146 -7.87 -11.19 6.70
C LEU A 146 -7.69 -11.11 5.18
N TYR A 147 -6.50 -11.45 4.71
CA TYR A 147 -6.10 -11.20 3.33
C TYR A 147 -6.90 -12.05 2.33
N ASP A 148 -7.09 -13.33 2.64
CA ASP A 148 -7.91 -14.25 1.85
C ASP A 148 -9.38 -13.82 1.85
N THR A 149 -9.90 -13.35 3.00
CA THR A 149 -11.28 -12.86 3.09
C THR A 149 -11.46 -11.58 2.28
N PHE A 150 -10.50 -10.66 2.38
CA PHE A 150 -10.52 -9.39 1.65
C PHE A 150 -10.43 -9.60 0.13
N THR A 151 -9.41 -10.32 -0.33
CA THR A 151 -9.19 -10.62 -1.76
C THR A 151 -10.32 -11.45 -2.34
N GLY A 152 -10.82 -12.44 -1.60
CA GLY A 152 -11.95 -13.27 -1.99
C GLY A 152 -13.23 -12.45 -2.17
N TYR A 153 -13.50 -11.50 -1.26
CA TYR A 153 -14.63 -10.59 -1.39
C TYR A 153 -14.47 -9.66 -2.61
N VAL A 154 -13.32 -9.00 -2.75
CA VAL A 154 -13.05 -8.07 -3.87
C VAL A 154 -13.18 -8.80 -5.21
N THR A 155 -12.58 -9.98 -5.34
CA THR A 155 -12.60 -10.78 -6.58
C THR A 155 -13.99 -11.29 -6.91
N LYS A 156 -14.74 -11.78 -5.91
CA LYS A 156 -16.12 -12.28 -6.09
C LYS A 156 -17.06 -11.21 -6.65
N HIS A 157 -16.82 -9.95 -6.30
CA HIS A 157 -17.66 -8.82 -6.68
C HIS A 157 -17.05 -7.97 -7.81
N HIS A 158 -15.93 -8.40 -8.42
CA HIS A 158 -15.24 -7.69 -9.50
C HIS A 158 -14.84 -6.24 -9.14
N LEU A 159 -14.35 -6.03 -7.92
CA LEU A 159 -14.06 -4.71 -7.36
C LEU A 159 -12.57 -4.33 -7.38
N GLU A 160 -11.72 -5.06 -8.10
CA GLU A 160 -10.26 -4.89 -8.12
C GLU A 160 -9.83 -3.48 -8.58
N SER A 161 -10.61 -2.86 -9.46
CA SER A 161 -10.39 -1.49 -9.94
C SER A 161 -10.88 -0.40 -8.96
N ILE A 162 -11.69 -0.77 -7.98
CA ILE A 162 -12.37 0.17 -7.06
C ILE A 162 -11.68 0.16 -5.68
N PHE A 163 -11.27 -1.01 -5.21
CA PHE A 163 -10.74 -1.18 -3.85
C PHE A 163 -9.35 -1.83 -3.83
N GLY A 164 -8.50 -1.25 -3.00
CA GLY A 164 -7.24 -1.82 -2.55
C GLY A 164 -7.11 -1.69 -1.04
N LEU A 165 -5.94 -2.12 -0.55
CA LEU A 165 -5.60 -2.10 0.86
C LEU A 165 -4.36 -1.24 1.06
N GLU A 166 -4.35 -0.40 2.08
CA GLU A 166 -3.18 0.39 2.46
C GLU A 166 -2.76 0.05 3.89
N TYR A 167 -1.48 -0.22 4.09
CA TYR A 167 -0.88 -0.29 5.41
C TYR A 167 -0.76 1.12 6.00
N ILE A 168 -1.42 1.33 7.14
CA ILE A 168 -1.42 2.59 7.87
C ILE A 168 -0.09 2.76 8.57
N ILE A 169 0.65 3.78 8.14
CA ILE A 169 1.90 4.14 8.77
C ILE A 169 1.61 4.87 10.08
N THR A 170 2.07 4.27 11.17
CA THR A 170 1.87 4.79 12.52
C THR A 170 2.39 6.23 12.63
N GLY A 171 1.51 7.17 13.00
CA GLY A 171 1.83 8.59 13.12
C GLY A 171 1.31 9.49 11.99
N LEU A 172 0.90 8.92 10.84
CA LEU A 172 0.21 9.65 9.77
C LEU A 172 -1.32 9.71 9.98
N SER A 173 -1.94 8.64 10.48
CA SER A 173 -3.42 8.52 10.57
C SER A 173 -4.14 9.50 11.50
N LYS A 174 -3.42 10.17 12.42
CA LYS A 174 -4.04 11.06 13.43
C LYS A 174 -3.99 12.55 13.07
N LYS A 175 -3.53 12.92 11.88
CA LYS A 175 -3.26 14.33 11.53
C LYS A 175 -3.86 14.72 10.19
N LYS A 176 -4.10 16.02 10.02
CA LYS A 176 -4.43 16.60 8.72
C LYS A 176 -3.13 16.83 7.96
N TRP A 177 -3.02 16.26 6.77
CA TRP A 177 -1.88 16.43 5.90
C TRP A 177 -2.29 17.21 4.65
N ALA A 178 -1.44 18.13 4.20
CA ALA A 178 -1.52 18.66 2.84
C ALA A 178 -0.61 17.83 1.95
N GLU A 179 -1.16 17.32 0.86
CA GLU A 179 -0.41 16.64 -0.17
C GLU A 179 0.05 17.62 -1.24
N HIS A 180 1.33 17.54 -1.61
CA HIS A 180 1.94 18.28 -2.70
C HIS A 180 2.65 17.31 -3.62
N VAL A 181 2.17 17.21 -4.86
CA VAL A 181 2.71 16.35 -5.90
C VAL A 181 3.60 17.17 -6.83
N PHE A 182 4.80 16.66 -7.12
CA PHE A 182 5.77 17.25 -8.05
C PHE A 182 6.08 16.22 -9.14
N PRO A 183 5.18 16.04 -10.13
CA PRO A 183 5.27 14.94 -11.10
C PRO A 183 6.57 14.94 -11.91
N ASP A 184 7.01 16.13 -12.36
CA ASP A 184 8.23 16.31 -13.16
C ASP A 184 9.50 15.88 -12.43
N TYR A 185 9.45 15.82 -11.10
CA TYR A 185 10.56 15.42 -10.24
C TYR A 185 10.39 14.00 -9.67
N GLY A 186 9.31 13.30 -10.02
CA GLY A 186 9.03 11.97 -9.47
C GLY A 186 8.84 11.98 -7.95
N TYR A 187 8.32 13.08 -7.39
CA TYR A 187 8.39 13.39 -5.96
C TYR A 187 7.07 13.88 -5.39
N MET A 188 6.80 13.57 -4.12
CA MET A 188 5.60 14.00 -3.40
C MET A 188 5.92 14.26 -1.93
N ILE A 189 5.24 15.22 -1.31
CA ILE A 189 5.30 15.47 0.12
C ILE A 189 3.90 15.53 0.74
N LEU A 190 3.75 14.91 1.90
CA LEU A 190 2.70 15.17 2.88
C LEU A 190 3.27 16.04 4.00
N VAL A 191 2.70 17.25 4.18
CA VAL A 191 3.06 18.18 5.26
C VAL A 191 2.02 18.16 6.37
N ASP A 192 2.47 18.03 7.62
CA ASP A 192 1.61 18.08 8.81
C ASP A 192 1.05 19.49 9.02
N LEU A 193 -0.27 19.64 8.90
CA LEU A 193 -0.96 20.93 9.04
C LEU A 193 -1.22 21.33 10.49
N GLN A 194 -0.90 20.49 11.49
CA GLN A 194 -1.11 20.81 12.91
C GLN A 194 0.06 21.58 13.55
N MET A 195 0.82 22.35 12.77
CA MET A 195 1.75 23.32 13.34
C MET A 195 0.98 24.38 14.13
N LYS A 196 0.94 24.25 15.47
CA LYS A 196 0.53 25.36 16.33
C LYS A 196 1.44 26.55 16.02
N PRO A 197 0.89 27.75 15.72
CA PRO A 197 1.70 28.96 15.69
C PRO A 197 2.35 29.12 17.07
N ARG A 198 3.64 29.43 17.11
CA ARG A 198 4.25 29.88 18.35
C ARG A 198 3.65 31.24 18.72
N ARG A 199 3.10 31.34 19.93
CA ARG A 199 3.08 32.59 20.68
C ARG A 199 4.50 32.90 21.14
#